data_AF-A0A924EMM8-F1
#
_entry.id   AF-A0A924EMM8-F1
#
_cell.length_a   1.000
_cell.length_b   1.000
_cell.length_c   1.000
_cell.angle_alpha   90.00
_cell.angle_beta   90.00
_cell.angle_gamma   90.00
#
_symmetry.space_group_name_H-M   'P 1'
#
loop_
_entity.id
_entity.type
_entity.pdbx_description
1 polymer ?
#
loop_
_entity_poly.entity_id
_entity_poly.type
_entity_poly.pdbx_seq_one_letter_code
_entity_poly.pdbx_strand_id
1 'polypeptide(L)'
;MKRFYPLLFLLISTLSFGQVDEKKLDNLIQNTLKTFDVPGMSVGIMKDGKLIYAKGFGVSSLITKKPMDENTLVGIASNSKGFTVTALAMLADEGKLNWDDKVSKYIPEFKMYDAYPSQEVTIKDLVTHRAGLGLGAGD
;
A
#
# COMPACT_ATOMS: atom_id res chain seq x y z
N MET A 1 -14.42 -22.47 53.80
CA MET A 1 -14.60 -21.48 52.71
C MET A 1 -13.50 -21.69 51.68
N LYS A 2 -13.80 -22.34 50.55
CA LYS A 2 -12.81 -22.63 49.49
C LYS A 2 -12.57 -21.37 48.64
N ARG A 3 -11.38 -20.79 48.74
CA ARG A 3 -10.96 -19.58 48.02
C ARG A 3 -10.57 -19.94 46.58
N PHE A 4 -11.49 -19.74 45.63
CA PHE A 4 -11.29 -19.88 44.18
C PHE A 4 -10.62 -18.61 43.60
N TYR A 5 -9.31 -18.44 43.81
CA TYR A 5 -8.53 -17.32 43.23
C TYR A 5 -7.50 -17.64 42.13
N PRO A 6 -7.24 -18.89 41.68
CA PRO A 6 -6.23 -19.10 40.63
C PRO A 6 -6.73 -18.85 39.20
N LEU A 7 -8.05 -18.88 38.95
CA LEU A 7 -8.61 -18.68 37.60
C LEU A 7 -8.56 -17.21 37.13
N LEU A 8 -8.64 -16.24 38.06
CA LEU A 8 -8.67 -14.82 37.71
C LEU A 8 -7.30 -14.33 37.20
N PHE A 9 -6.20 -14.92 37.69
CA PHE A 9 -4.83 -14.53 37.30
C PHE A 9 -4.45 -15.03 35.91
N LEU A 10 -4.97 -16.20 35.48
CA LEU A 10 -4.70 -16.77 34.16
C LEU A 10 -5.40 -16.00 33.02
N LEU A 11 -6.52 -15.33 33.32
CA LEU A 11 -7.29 -14.54 32.35
C LEU A 11 -6.64 -13.17 32.02
N ILE A 12 -5.78 -12.65 32.90
CA ILE A 12 -5.16 -11.33 32.72
C ILE A 12 -3.94 -11.42 31.78
N SER A 13 -3.21 -12.54 31.78
CA SER A 13 -2.05 -12.74 30.91
C SER A 13 -2.40 -12.85 29.42
N THR A 14 -3.64 -13.21 29.08
CA THR A 14 -4.08 -13.35 27.67
C THR A 14 -4.44 -12.02 27.00
N LEU A 15 -4.39 -10.90 27.71
CA LEU A 15 -4.69 -9.57 27.16
C LEU A 15 -3.44 -8.73 26.85
N SER A 16 -2.24 -9.29 27.01
CA SER A 16 -1.01 -8.60 26.59
C SER A 16 -0.84 -8.69 25.08
N PHE A 17 -1.38 -7.70 24.37
CA PHE A 17 -0.99 -7.44 22.98
C PHE A 17 0.43 -6.88 22.98
N GLY A 18 1.30 -7.39 22.10
CA GLY A 18 2.59 -6.77 21.84
C GLY A 18 2.36 -5.35 21.30
N GLN A 19 2.57 -4.35 22.16
CA GLN A 19 2.36 -2.95 21.84
C GLN A 19 3.53 -2.43 21.00
N VAL A 20 3.26 -1.59 20.01
CA VAL A 20 4.32 -0.91 19.26
C VAL A 20 5.02 0.04 20.23
N ASP A 21 6.35 -0.07 20.34
CA ASP A 21 7.15 0.93 21.05
C ASP A 21 7.20 2.20 20.19
N GLU A 22 6.22 3.07 20.39
CA GLU A 22 6.09 4.32 19.64
C GLU A 22 7.32 5.20 19.78
N LYS A 23 7.98 5.24 20.95
CA LYS A 23 9.18 6.08 21.12
C LYS A 23 10.31 5.59 20.23
N LYS A 24 10.50 4.27 20.15
CA LYS A 24 11.49 3.68 19.26
C LYS A 24 11.15 3.96 17.79
N LEU A 25 9.87 3.90 17.43
CA LEU A 25 9.40 4.20 16.08
C LEU A 25 9.55 5.68 15.72
N ASP A 26 9.13 6.60 16.60
CA ASP A 26 9.29 8.05 16.44
C ASP A 26 10.78 8.40 16.21
N ASN A 27 11.68 7.82 17.02
CA ASN A 27 13.13 8.01 16.87
C ASN A 27 13.65 7.48 15.54
N LEU A 28 13.20 6.30 15.11
CA LEU A 28 13.56 5.73 13.81
C LEU A 28 13.12 6.65 12.67
N ILE A 29 11.87 7.12 12.69
CA ILE A 29 11.31 7.98 11.63
C ILE A 29 12.03 9.32 11.58
N GLN A 30 12.31 9.94 12.74
CA GLN A 30 13.10 11.17 12.78
C GLN A 30 14.52 10.97 12.25
N ASN A 31 15.15 9.83 12.55
CA ASN A 31 16.46 9.50 11.99
C ASN A 31 16.38 9.27 10.47
N THR A 32 15.31 8.65 9.97
CA THR A 32 15.07 8.47 8.52
C THR A 32 14.95 9.81 7.81
N LEU A 33 14.17 10.76 8.35
CA LEU A 33 14.07 12.12 7.78
C LEU A 33 15.44 12.77 7.63
N LYS A 34 16.29 12.69 8.67
CA LYS A 34 17.66 13.24 8.65
C LYS A 34 18.58 12.49 7.68
N THR A 35 18.48 11.16 7.64
CA THR A 35 19.36 10.30 6.84
C THR A 35 19.14 10.50 5.35
N PHE A 36 17.88 10.65 4.93
CA PHE A 36 17.51 10.78 3.51
C PHE A 36 17.22 12.23 3.10
N ASP A 37 17.43 13.19 4.00
CA ASP A 37 17.14 14.62 3.80
C ASP A 37 15.74 14.88 3.22
N VAL A 38 14.73 14.28 3.85
CA VAL A 38 13.33 14.41 3.43
C VAL A 38 12.64 15.47 4.30
N PRO A 39 11.93 16.45 3.72
CA PRO A 39 11.28 17.54 4.48
C PRO A 39 10.23 17.08 5.49
N GLY A 40 9.49 16.02 5.17
CA GLY A 40 8.44 15.48 6.01
C GLY A 40 7.98 14.10 5.55
N MET A 41 7.32 13.38 6.46
CA MET A 41 6.85 12.01 6.25
C MET A 41 5.62 11.76 7.11
N SER A 42 4.61 11.09 6.53
CA SER A 42 3.50 10.51 7.27
C SER A 42 3.64 9.00 7.28
N VAL A 43 3.49 8.38 8.45
CA VAL A 43 3.67 6.93 8.65
C VAL A 43 2.44 6.36 9.34
N GLY A 44 1.86 5.34 8.71
CA GLY A 44 0.78 4.53 9.27
C GLY A 44 1.18 3.06 9.36
N ILE A 45 0.81 2.38 10.44
CA ILE A 45 1.00 0.93 10.60
C ILE A 45 -0.34 0.28 10.89
N MET A 46 -0.73 -0.65 10.02
CA MET A 46 -1.93 -1.47 10.19
C MET A 46 -1.54 -2.90 10.56
N LYS A 47 -2.21 -3.45 11.57
CA LYS A 47 -2.05 -4.84 12.02
C LYS A 47 -3.41 -5.41 12.38
N ASP A 48 -3.71 -6.62 11.91
CA ASP A 48 -4.97 -7.32 12.18
C ASP A 48 -6.21 -6.46 11.84
N GLY A 49 -6.15 -5.75 10.70
CA GLY A 49 -7.21 -4.85 10.24
C GLY A 49 -7.38 -3.56 11.04
N LYS A 50 -6.47 -3.27 11.99
CA LYS A 50 -6.52 -2.07 12.84
C LYS A 50 -5.33 -1.17 12.58
N LEU A 51 -5.58 0.12 12.45
CA LEU A 51 -4.55 1.14 12.46
C LEU A 51 -4.01 1.28 13.89
N ILE A 52 -2.78 0.84 14.13
CA ILE A 52 -2.16 0.81 15.46
C ILE A 52 -1.14 1.95 15.66
N TYR A 53 -0.85 2.71 14.61
CA TYR A 53 0.03 3.87 14.63
C TYR A 53 -0.26 4.74 13.40
N ALA A 54 -0.37 6.06 13.58
CA ALA A 54 -0.52 7.03 12.50
C ALA A 54 -0.02 8.40 12.97
N LYS A 55 1.07 8.91 12.37
CA LYS A 55 1.65 10.22 12.71
C LYS A 55 2.34 10.85 11.51
N GLY A 56 2.41 12.18 11.51
CA GLY A 56 3.28 12.94 10.61
C GLY A 56 4.51 13.52 11.33
N PHE A 57 5.57 13.72 10.56
CA PHE A 57 6.87 14.24 11.02
C PHE A 57 7.40 15.26 10.01
N GLY A 58 8.06 16.30 10.49
CA GLY A 58 8.61 17.36 9.63
C GLY A 58 7.52 18.26 9.03
N VAL A 59 7.73 18.71 7.80
CA VAL A 59 6.86 19.68 7.11
C VAL A 59 6.42 19.18 5.74
N SER A 60 5.19 19.51 5.37
CA SER A 60 4.62 19.25 4.04
C SER A 60 4.99 20.31 2.99
N SER A 61 5.54 21.44 3.42
CA SER A 61 6.02 22.50 2.54
C SER A 61 7.24 23.19 3.11
N LEU A 62 8.29 23.31 2.29
CA LEU A 62 9.48 24.09 2.64
C LEU A 62 9.21 25.59 2.69
N ILE A 63 8.14 26.07 2.03
CA ILE A 63 7.77 27.49 1.97
C ILE A 63 6.92 27.86 3.19
N THR A 64 5.77 27.21 3.35
CA THR A 64 4.82 27.57 4.42
C THR A 64 5.19 26.97 5.76
N LYS A 65 6.14 26.02 5.79
CA LYS A 65 6.52 25.24 6.97
C LYS A 65 5.32 24.53 7.63
N LYS A 66 4.25 24.27 6.87
CA LYS A 66 3.08 23.55 7.36
C LYS A 66 3.51 22.19 7.90
N PRO A 67 3.19 21.83 9.16
CA PRO A 67 3.50 20.53 9.70
C PRO A 67 2.92 19.41 8.83
N MET A 68 3.61 18.28 8.78
CA MET A 68 3.06 17.05 8.21
C MET A 68 2.28 16.31 9.30
N ASP A 69 1.12 15.79 8.95
CA ASP A 69 0.26 14.97 9.83
C ASP A 69 -0.22 13.71 9.09
N GLU A 70 -0.91 12.81 9.79
CA GLU A 70 -1.45 11.57 9.23
C GLU A 70 -2.51 11.78 8.13
N ASN A 71 -3.05 12.99 7.99
CA ASN A 71 -4.06 13.34 6.99
C ASN A 71 -3.49 14.13 5.80
N THR A 72 -2.19 14.38 5.79
CA THR A 72 -1.52 15.14 4.74
C THR A 72 -1.46 14.31 3.45
N LEU A 73 -2.08 14.82 2.38
CA LEU A 73 -2.03 14.20 1.07
C LEU A 73 -0.68 14.43 0.39
N VAL A 74 -0.12 13.35 -0.18
CA VAL A 74 1.11 13.38 -0.97
C VAL A 74 0.93 12.61 -2.27
N GLY A 75 1.73 12.94 -3.28
CA GLY A 75 1.82 12.13 -4.49
C GLY A 75 2.45 10.77 -4.15
N ILE A 76 1.70 9.68 -4.37
CA ILE A 76 2.16 8.32 -4.03
C ILE A 76 2.87 7.59 -5.19
N ALA A 77 2.96 8.25 -6.37
CA ALA A 77 3.63 7.74 -7.58
C ALA A 77 3.22 6.29 -7.91
N SER A 78 4.18 5.41 -8.18
CA SER A 78 3.95 4.01 -8.58
C SER A 78 3.16 3.18 -7.57
N ASN A 79 2.94 3.64 -6.33
CA ASN A 79 2.02 2.97 -5.41
C ASN A 79 0.57 2.96 -5.94
N SER A 80 0.20 3.92 -6.81
CA SER A 80 -1.11 3.96 -7.47
C SER A 80 -1.41 2.69 -8.27
N LYS A 81 -0.39 2.01 -8.82
CA LYS A 81 -0.56 0.75 -9.56
C LYS A 81 -1.24 -0.34 -8.73
N GLY A 82 -0.90 -0.42 -7.43
CA GLY A 82 -1.51 -1.39 -6.52
C GLY A 82 -3.03 -1.20 -6.41
N PHE A 83 -3.50 0.04 -6.41
CA PHE A 83 -4.93 0.36 -6.43
C PHE A 83 -5.57 -0.03 -7.76
N THR A 84 -4.95 0.27 -8.90
CA THR A 84 -5.45 -0.15 -10.23
C THR A 84 -5.56 -1.67 -10.35
N VAL A 85 -4.54 -2.42 -9.91
CA VAL A 85 -4.57 -3.89 -9.93
C VAL A 85 -5.61 -4.44 -8.95
N THR A 86 -5.81 -3.80 -7.80
CA THR A 86 -6.88 -4.17 -6.86
C THR A 86 -8.25 -4.00 -7.51
N ALA A 87 -8.49 -2.89 -8.22
CA ALA A 87 -9.75 -2.68 -8.95
C ALA A 87 -9.95 -3.73 -10.04
N LEU A 88 -8.90 -4.10 -10.79
CA LEU A 88 -8.96 -5.21 -11.75
C LEU A 88 -9.24 -6.56 -11.07
N ALA A 89 -8.67 -6.80 -9.90
CA ALA A 89 -8.90 -8.02 -9.13
C ALA A 89 -10.34 -8.13 -8.62
N MET A 90 -10.96 -7.01 -8.22
CA MET A 90 -12.39 -6.97 -7.89
C MET A 90 -13.25 -7.34 -9.09
N LEU A 91 -12.94 -6.81 -10.28
CA LEU A 91 -13.65 -7.17 -11.52
C LEU A 91 -13.45 -8.65 -11.89
N ALA A 92 -12.26 -9.20 -11.62
CA ALA A 92 -11.99 -10.62 -11.84
C ALA A 92 -12.78 -11.51 -10.87
N ASP A 93 -12.85 -11.13 -9.59
CA ASP A 93 -13.64 -11.83 -8.56
C ASP A 93 -15.14 -11.80 -8.88
N GLU A 94 -15.64 -10.69 -9.43
CA GLU A 94 -17.00 -10.54 -9.94
C GLU A 94 -17.26 -11.29 -11.26
N GLY A 95 -16.25 -11.95 -11.84
CA GLY A 95 -16.36 -12.67 -13.12
C GLY A 95 -16.52 -11.76 -14.35
N LYS A 96 -16.26 -10.46 -14.23
CA LYS A 96 -16.36 -9.48 -15.33
C LYS A 96 -15.14 -9.51 -16.26
N LEU A 97 -14.01 -10.00 -15.77
CA LEU A 97 -12.83 -10.27 -16.57
C LEU A 97 -12.07 -11.51 -16.11
N ASN A 98 -11.27 -12.08 -17.01
CA ASN A 98 -10.27 -13.08 -16.68
C ASN A 98 -8.88 -12.52 -16.92
N TRP A 99 -7.92 -12.88 -16.07
CA TRP A 99 -6.54 -12.41 -16.22
C TRP A 99 -5.91 -12.80 -17.56
N ASP A 100 -6.32 -13.95 -18.13
CA ASP A 100 -5.82 -14.45 -19.41
C ASP A 100 -6.62 -13.92 -20.62
N ASP A 101 -7.62 -13.06 -20.40
CA ASP A 101 -8.29 -12.38 -21.50
C ASP A 101 -7.34 -11.45 -22.24
N LYS A 102 -7.45 -11.42 -23.57
CA LYS A 102 -6.74 -10.47 -24.42
C LYS A 102 -7.20 -9.05 -24.13
N VAL A 103 -6.28 -8.09 -24.14
CA VAL A 103 -6.62 -6.66 -23.95
C VAL A 103 -7.60 -6.19 -25.03
N SER A 104 -7.41 -6.65 -26.27
CA SER A 104 -8.27 -6.36 -27.42
C SER A 104 -9.73 -6.82 -27.25
N LYS A 105 -10.02 -7.75 -26.34
CA LYS A 105 -11.39 -8.14 -25.97
C LYS A 105 -12.15 -6.98 -25.33
N TYR A 106 -11.46 -6.14 -24.55
CA TYR A 106 -12.05 -5.02 -23.80
C TYR A 106 -11.80 -3.67 -24.46
N ILE A 107 -10.71 -3.54 -25.20
CA ILE A 107 -10.32 -2.33 -25.92
C ILE A 107 -10.06 -2.74 -27.38
N PRO A 108 -11.10 -2.84 -28.24
CA PRO A 108 -10.96 -3.33 -29.61
C PRO A 108 -9.96 -2.53 -30.48
N GLU A 109 -9.77 -1.26 -30.16
CA GLU A 109 -8.81 -0.36 -30.80
C GLU A 109 -7.38 -0.48 -30.25
N PHE A 110 -7.14 -1.37 -29.28
CA PHE A 110 -5.82 -1.59 -28.70
C PHE A 110 -4.81 -1.99 -29.77
N LYS A 111 -3.71 -1.24 -29.84
CA LYS A 111 -2.65 -1.46 -30.81
C LYS A 111 -1.30 -1.17 -30.18
N MET A 112 -0.39 -2.12 -30.33
CA MET A 112 1.03 -1.97 -30.02
C MET A 112 1.83 -1.78 -31.31
N TYR A 113 3.14 -1.56 -31.16
CA TYR A 113 4.04 -1.39 -32.31
C TYR A 113 3.95 -2.58 -33.28
N ASP A 114 4.03 -3.80 -32.75
CA ASP A 114 3.93 -5.03 -33.53
C ASP A 114 2.50 -5.62 -33.54
N ALA A 115 2.17 -6.31 -34.63
CA ALA A 115 0.86 -6.94 -34.81
C ALA A 115 0.59 -8.05 -33.80
N TYR A 116 1.59 -8.87 -33.47
CA TYR A 116 1.45 -9.97 -32.51
C TYR A 116 1.02 -9.49 -31.11
N PRO A 117 1.75 -8.60 -30.41
CA PRO A 117 1.34 -8.15 -29.09
C PRO A 117 0.03 -7.34 -29.11
N SER A 118 -0.32 -6.69 -30.23
CA SER A 118 -1.64 -6.04 -30.39
C SER A 118 -2.80 -7.04 -30.25
N GLN A 119 -2.60 -8.30 -30.63
CA GLN A 119 -3.63 -9.35 -30.60
C GLN A 119 -3.51 -10.24 -29.38
N GLU A 120 -2.29 -10.44 -28.86
CA GLU A 120 -1.99 -11.51 -27.94
C GLU A 120 -1.73 -11.07 -26.49
N VAL A 121 -1.43 -9.79 -26.23
CA VAL A 121 -1.20 -9.31 -24.87
C VAL A 121 -2.45 -9.52 -24.02
N THR A 122 -2.27 -10.16 -22.88
CA THR A 122 -3.34 -10.40 -21.89
C THR A 122 -3.36 -9.31 -20.82
N ILE A 123 -4.45 -9.24 -20.05
CA ILE A 123 -4.51 -8.39 -18.86
C ILE A 123 -3.40 -8.76 -17.86
N LYS A 124 -3.14 -10.05 -17.67
CA LYS A 124 -2.03 -10.57 -16.85
C LYS A 124 -0.68 -10.05 -17.32
N ASP A 125 -0.47 -9.95 -18.63
CA ASP A 125 0.78 -9.49 -19.18
C ASP A 125 1.04 -8.00 -18.88
N LEU A 126 -0.01 -7.18 -18.87
CA LEU A 126 0.06 -5.77 -18.47
C LEU A 126 0.44 -5.64 -16.99
N VAL A 127 -0.30 -6.30 -16.09
CA VAL A 127 -0.11 -6.15 -14.63
C VAL A 127 1.13 -6.87 -14.09
N THR A 128 1.79 -7.69 -14.91
CA THR A 128 3.06 -8.36 -14.58
C THR A 128 4.24 -7.86 -15.41
N HIS A 129 4.10 -6.71 -16.08
CA HIS A 129 5.17 -6.03 -16.80
C HIS A 129 5.88 -6.89 -17.87
N ARG A 130 5.13 -7.71 -18.62
CA ARG A 130 5.70 -8.52 -19.71
C ARG A 130 5.16 -8.19 -21.11
N ALA A 131 4.35 -7.14 -21.23
CA ALA A 131 3.84 -6.67 -22.50
C ALA A 131 4.92 -6.03 -23.41
N GLY A 132 6.16 -5.86 -22.93
CA GLY A 132 7.25 -5.26 -23.69
C GLY A 132 7.21 -3.74 -23.79
N LEU A 133 6.46 -3.08 -22.89
CA LEU A 133 6.43 -1.62 -22.79
C LEU A 133 7.75 -1.09 -22.23
N GLY A 134 8.23 0.02 -22.80
CA GLY A 134 9.43 0.71 -22.32
C GLY A 134 9.26 1.28 -20.90
N LEU A 135 10.38 1.72 -20.32
CA LEU A 135 10.40 2.41 -19.03
C LEU A 135 9.42 3.60 -19.04
N GLY A 136 8.56 3.72 -18.02
CA GLY A 136 7.54 4.76 -17.94
C GLY A 136 6.27 4.51 -18.75
N ALA A 137 6.27 3.60 -19.73
CA ALA A 137 5.12 3.39 -20.63
C ALA A 137 4.10 2.39 -20.07
N GLY A 138 4.52 1.50 -19.17
CA GLY A 138 3.65 0.61 -18.38
C GLY A 138 3.56 1.00 -16.91
N ASP A 139 3.94 2.24 -16.59
CA ASP A 139 3.96 2.78 -15.24
C ASP A 139 2.64 3.46 -14.81
#